data_AF-A0A7K7QIV1-F1
#
_entry.id   AF-A0A7K7QIV1-F1
#
_cell.length_a   1.000
_cell.length_b   1.000
_cell.length_c   1.000
_cell.angle_alpha   90.00
_cell.angle_beta   90.00
_cell.angle_gamma   90.00
#
_symmetry.space_group_name_H-M   'P 1'
#
loop_
_entity.id
_entity.type
_entity.pdbx_description
1 polymer ?
#
loop_
_entity_poly.entity_id
_entity_poly.type
_entity_poly.pdbx_seq_one_letter_code
_entity_poly.pdbx_strand_id
1 'polypeptide(L)'
;GPKVTYIPPPPPDDEEAIFARYQTGMNFDKYDENVVEVSGLDPPAALMSFADTNMCHTLTANIAKAGYSKPTPVQKYSIPIILAGRDLMACAQTGSGKTAAFLVPVVAQMMRDGVTASSFKEQQEPECIITAPTRELVNQIFLEARKFVYGTCIRPVVIYGGTQTDYSIRQVKQGCNILCATPGRLLDIIGRGKIGLHNVKYLVLDEADRMLDMGFGADMRKLVSFPDMPQKDKRQTLMFSATFPEEVQRLAGEFLKTDFLFVVVGHVGGACSDVQQNILQVSQYFKRDKLIEILHSIGNERTLVFVDTKKKADFIACFLCQENIPATSIHGDREQREREIALRDFRSGKCPVLVATSVAARGLDIESVQHVINFDLPSTIEEYVHRIGRTGRCGNTGKAVGFFDNNSDGHLAQPLIKVLSD
;
A
#
# COMPACT_ATOMS: atom_id res chain seq x y z
N GLY A 1 27.67 6.33 -4.96
CA GLY A 1 26.98 5.94 -6.21
C GLY A 1 26.82 7.13 -7.11
N PRO A 2 26.51 6.94 -8.41
CA PRO A 2 26.25 8.04 -9.35
C PRO A 2 25.10 8.93 -8.87
N LYS A 3 25.13 10.21 -9.26
CA LYS A 3 24.09 11.19 -8.91
C LYS A 3 22.78 10.80 -9.60
N VAL A 4 21.73 10.56 -8.81
CA VAL A 4 20.38 10.30 -9.34
C VAL A 4 19.81 11.60 -9.93
N THR A 5 19.56 11.62 -11.23
CA THR A 5 19.06 12.80 -11.98
C THR A 5 17.58 12.71 -12.33
N TYR A 6 16.94 11.57 -12.07
CA TYR A 6 15.56 11.35 -12.47
C TYR A 6 14.59 12.27 -11.72
N ILE A 7 13.78 13.01 -12.48
CA ILE A 7 12.64 13.78 -11.99
C ILE A 7 11.37 13.06 -12.48
N PRO A 8 10.48 12.63 -11.58
CA PRO A 8 9.22 12.00 -11.98
C PRO A 8 8.32 13.00 -12.71
N PRO A 9 7.44 12.55 -13.61
CA PRO A 9 6.46 13.42 -14.24
C PRO A 9 5.57 14.08 -13.16
N PRO A 10 5.08 15.31 -13.39
CA PRO A 10 4.14 15.93 -12.47
C PRO A 10 2.86 15.07 -12.37
N PRO A 11 2.20 15.04 -11.21
CA PRO A 11 0.94 14.32 -11.08
C PRO A 11 -0.16 15.03 -11.89
N PRO A 12 -1.25 14.33 -12.27
CA PRO A 12 -2.33 14.92 -13.06
C PRO A 12 -3.00 16.07 -12.30
N ASP A 13 -3.26 17.19 -12.97
CA ASP A 13 -3.91 18.37 -12.34
C ASP A 13 -5.37 18.55 -12.77
N ASP A 14 -5.80 17.87 -13.82
CA ASP A 14 -7.19 17.87 -14.25
C ASP A 14 -8.06 17.03 -13.29
N GLU A 15 -9.27 17.52 -13.04
CA GLU A 15 -10.18 16.91 -12.07
C GLU A 15 -10.57 15.48 -12.46
N GLU A 16 -10.77 15.22 -13.76
CA GLU A 16 -11.12 13.89 -14.27
C GLU A 16 -10.03 12.86 -13.99
N ALA A 17 -8.76 13.19 -14.22
CA ALA A 17 -7.65 12.30 -13.90
C ALA A 17 -7.40 12.16 -12.39
N ILE A 18 -7.62 13.23 -11.61
CA ILE A 18 -7.53 13.16 -10.14
C ILE A 18 -8.56 12.18 -9.59
N PHE A 19 -9.81 12.27 -10.04
CA PHE A 19 -10.91 11.42 -9.58
C PHE A 19 -11.17 10.19 -10.45
N ALA A 20 -10.19 9.79 -11.27
CA ALA A 20 -10.27 8.56 -12.05
C ALA A 20 -10.66 7.39 -11.14
N ARG A 21 -11.73 6.68 -11.54
CA ARG A 21 -12.44 5.71 -10.71
C ARG A 21 -12.04 4.29 -11.04
N TYR A 22 -12.07 3.45 -10.01
CA TYR A 22 -12.13 2.01 -10.16
C TYR A 22 -13.58 1.56 -10.32
N GLN A 23 -13.83 0.57 -11.18
CA GLN A 23 -15.11 -0.13 -11.18
C GLN A 23 -15.17 -1.06 -9.96
N THR A 24 -16.15 -0.83 -9.09
CA THR A 24 -16.54 -1.76 -8.03
C THR A 24 -17.06 -3.04 -8.66
N GLY A 25 -16.55 -4.18 -8.22
CA GLY A 25 -16.99 -5.49 -8.70
C GLY A 25 -18.23 -6.00 -7.98
N MET A 26 -18.82 -7.07 -8.52
CA MET A 26 -20.09 -7.64 -8.07
C MET A 26 -20.09 -8.10 -6.61
N ASN A 27 -18.93 -8.44 -6.03
CA ASN A 27 -18.82 -8.93 -4.66
C ASN A 27 -18.60 -7.82 -3.63
N PHE A 28 -18.64 -6.53 -4.01
CA PHE A 28 -18.37 -5.43 -3.07
C PHE A 28 -19.33 -5.43 -1.87
N ASP A 29 -20.59 -5.82 -2.08
CA ASP A 29 -21.59 -5.90 -1.02
C ASP A 29 -21.34 -7.04 -0.03
N LYS A 30 -20.65 -8.11 -0.45
CA LYS A 30 -20.27 -9.22 0.45
C LYS A 30 -19.31 -8.79 1.54
N TYR A 31 -18.66 -7.63 1.40
CA TYR A 31 -17.79 -7.14 2.46
C TYR A 31 -18.55 -6.87 3.76
N ASP A 32 -19.84 -6.57 3.70
CA ASP A 32 -20.68 -6.35 4.88
C ASP A 32 -20.91 -7.63 5.71
N GLU A 33 -20.65 -8.81 5.16
CA GLU A 33 -20.77 -10.10 5.85
C GLU A 33 -19.52 -10.46 6.67
N ASN A 34 -18.41 -9.73 6.50
CA ASN A 34 -17.19 -10.00 7.23
C ASN A 34 -17.37 -9.71 8.73
N VAL A 35 -17.01 -10.69 9.56
CA VAL A 35 -16.93 -10.50 11.01
C VAL A 35 -15.86 -9.46 11.31
N VAL A 36 -16.18 -8.50 12.18
CA VAL A 36 -15.22 -7.49 12.65
C VAL A 36 -15.03 -7.63 14.15
N GLU A 37 -13.78 -7.83 14.55
CA GLU A 37 -13.38 -7.87 15.96
C GLU A 37 -12.68 -6.57 16.31
N VAL A 38 -13.07 -5.98 17.44
CA VAL A 38 -12.44 -4.77 17.98
C VAL A 38 -11.97 -5.06 19.40
N SER A 39 -10.67 -4.98 19.63
CA SER A 39 -10.04 -5.16 20.92
C SER A 39 -9.50 -3.82 21.46
N GLY A 40 -9.55 -3.65 22.78
CA GLY A 40 -9.08 -2.46 23.49
C GLY A 40 -10.18 -1.75 24.28
N LEU A 41 -9.82 -0.67 24.98
CA LEU A 41 -10.72 0.02 25.92
C LEU A 41 -11.67 0.98 25.20
N ASP A 42 -12.97 0.87 25.51
CA ASP A 42 -14.05 1.77 25.10
C ASP A 42 -14.01 2.15 23.60
N PRO A 43 -14.16 1.17 22.68
CA PRO A 43 -14.16 1.45 21.26
C PRO A 43 -15.39 2.30 20.85
N PRO A 44 -15.21 3.38 20.07
CA PRO A 44 -16.32 4.11 19.46
C PRO A 44 -17.21 3.21 18.61
N ALA A 45 -18.49 3.57 18.50
CA ALA A 45 -19.43 2.86 17.64
C ALA A 45 -19.02 2.94 16.16
N ALA A 46 -19.30 1.88 15.41
CA ALA A 46 -19.04 1.81 13.98
C ALA A 46 -19.90 2.83 13.21
N LEU A 47 -19.28 3.44 12.20
CA LEU A 47 -19.92 4.36 11.27
C LEU A 47 -20.81 3.60 10.28
N MET A 48 -22.02 4.10 10.00
CA MET A 48 -22.92 3.48 9.01
C MET A 48 -22.79 4.11 7.63
N SER A 49 -22.63 5.43 7.57
CA SER A 49 -22.46 6.21 6.35
C SER A 49 -21.38 7.27 6.51
N PHE A 50 -20.72 7.65 5.42
CA PHE A 50 -19.82 8.82 5.42
C PHE A 50 -20.53 10.10 5.86
N ALA A 51 -21.84 10.21 5.61
CA ALA A 51 -22.65 11.36 6.03
C ALA A 51 -22.83 11.46 7.55
N ASP A 52 -22.66 10.37 8.30
CA ASP A 52 -22.82 10.37 9.77
C ASP A 52 -21.63 11.02 10.47
N THR A 53 -20.56 11.33 9.72
CA THR A 53 -19.44 12.10 10.24
C THR A 53 -19.67 13.59 10.01
N ASN A 54 -19.46 14.40 11.05
CA ASN A 54 -19.49 15.86 10.96
C ASN A 54 -18.22 16.40 10.25
N MET A 55 -18.05 16.02 8.98
CA MET A 55 -16.96 16.41 8.09
C MET A 55 -17.33 17.67 7.31
N CYS A 56 -16.32 18.44 6.91
CA CYS A 56 -16.52 19.62 6.07
C CYS A 56 -17.10 19.24 4.70
N HIS A 57 -17.98 20.10 4.18
CA HIS A 57 -18.66 19.88 2.89
C HIS A 57 -17.71 19.54 1.74
N THR A 58 -16.54 20.19 1.65
CA THR A 58 -15.53 19.91 0.62
C THR A 58 -15.03 18.48 0.67
N LEU A 59 -14.76 17.94 1.87
CA LEU A 59 -14.30 16.56 2.03
C LEU A 59 -15.41 15.57 1.66
N THR A 60 -16.64 15.80 2.09
CA THR A 60 -17.79 14.96 1.73
C THR A 60 -18.01 14.94 0.21
N ALA A 61 -17.88 16.09 -0.46
CA ALA A 61 -17.95 16.18 -1.92
C ALA A 61 -16.82 15.39 -2.59
N ASN A 62 -15.59 15.48 -2.08
CA ASN A 62 -14.43 14.75 -2.62
C ASN A 62 -14.57 13.22 -2.44
N ILE A 63 -15.08 12.76 -1.30
CA ILE A 63 -15.38 11.34 -1.06
C ILE A 63 -16.39 10.82 -2.10
N ALA A 64 -17.47 11.58 -2.33
CA ALA A 64 -18.47 11.22 -3.33
C ALA A 64 -17.90 11.26 -4.76
N LYS A 65 -17.10 12.27 -5.12
CA LYS A 65 -16.45 12.39 -6.44
C LYS A 65 -15.51 11.22 -6.72
N ALA A 66 -14.76 10.79 -5.70
CA ALA A 66 -13.88 9.63 -5.75
C ALA A 66 -14.62 8.29 -5.86
N GLY A 67 -15.96 8.30 -5.79
CA GLY A 67 -16.81 7.14 -6.03
C GLY A 67 -17.13 6.31 -4.78
N TYR A 68 -16.81 6.81 -3.58
CA TYR A 68 -17.14 6.13 -2.34
C TYR A 68 -18.60 6.41 -1.96
N SER A 69 -19.47 5.43 -2.21
CA SER A 69 -20.91 5.51 -1.87
C SER A 69 -21.21 5.02 -0.46
N LYS A 70 -20.51 3.97 0.00
CA LYS A 70 -20.64 3.39 1.34
C LYS A 70 -19.27 3.06 1.94
N PRO A 71 -19.11 3.18 3.27
CA PRO A 71 -17.87 2.79 3.94
C PRO A 71 -17.69 1.28 3.94
N THR A 72 -16.47 0.80 3.65
CA THR A 72 -16.10 -0.61 3.83
C THR A 72 -15.95 -0.95 5.31
N PRO A 73 -15.96 -2.24 5.73
CA PRO A 73 -15.86 -2.60 7.14
C PRO A 73 -14.66 -1.94 7.84
N VAL A 74 -13.46 -1.98 7.25
CA VAL A 74 -12.28 -1.33 7.87
C VAL A 74 -12.48 0.18 8.03
N GLN A 75 -13.17 0.84 7.11
CA GLN A 75 -13.51 2.27 7.19
C GLN A 75 -14.57 2.54 8.27
N LYS A 76 -15.61 1.69 8.37
CA LYS A 76 -16.68 1.83 9.37
C LYS A 76 -16.13 1.92 10.79
N TYR A 77 -15.11 1.13 11.10
CA TYR A 77 -14.50 1.12 12.43
C TYR A 77 -13.31 2.08 12.56
N SER A 78 -12.42 2.17 11.56
CA SER A 78 -11.21 3.02 11.67
C SER A 78 -11.54 4.51 11.72
N ILE A 79 -12.51 4.98 10.91
CA ILE A 79 -12.84 6.41 10.83
C ILE A 79 -13.24 6.99 12.19
N PRO A 80 -14.25 6.44 12.90
CA PRO A 80 -14.64 6.99 14.20
C PRO A 80 -13.55 6.83 15.27
N ILE A 81 -12.77 5.75 15.24
CA ILE A 81 -11.61 5.56 16.13
C ILE A 81 -10.58 6.67 15.94
N ILE A 82 -10.24 6.97 14.69
CA ILE A 82 -9.24 7.99 14.37
C ILE A 82 -9.77 9.38 14.74
N LEU A 83 -11.04 9.67 14.44
CA LEU A 83 -11.69 10.93 14.83
C LEU A 83 -11.75 11.12 16.36
N ALA A 84 -11.78 10.04 17.14
CA ALA A 84 -11.72 10.07 18.60
C ALA A 84 -10.28 10.27 19.15
N GLY A 85 -9.26 10.41 18.30
CA GLY A 85 -7.88 10.66 18.72
C GLY A 85 -7.15 9.43 19.27
N ARG A 86 -7.69 8.22 19.07
CA ARG A 86 -7.13 6.96 19.57
C ARG A 86 -6.12 6.36 18.60
N ASP A 87 -5.03 5.81 19.12
CA ASP A 87 -4.11 5.02 18.31
C ASP A 87 -4.82 3.77 17.77
N LEU A 88 -4.45 3.35 16.56
CA LEU A 88 -5.15 2.27 15.86
C LEU A 88 -4.15 1.32 15.20
N MET A 89 -4.36 0.04 15.43
CA MET A 89 -3.85 -1.04 14.60
C MET A 89 -5.04 -1.64 13.83
N ALA A 90 -4.98 -1.67 12.51
CA ALA A 90 -6.06 -2.17 11.66
C ALA A 90 -5.56 -3.25 10.71
N CYS A 91 -6.12 -4.45 10.86
CA CYS A 91 -5.89 -5.60 10.00
C CYS A 91 -7.11 -5.82 9.09
N ALA A 92 -6.91 -5.67 7.79
CA ALA A 92 -7.95 -5.96 6.80
C ALA A 92 -7.33 -6.39 5.47
N GLN A 93 -8.00 -7.23 4.72
CA GLN A 93 -7.51 -7.75 3.44
C GLN A 93 -7.08 -6.66 2.44
N THR A 94 -6.24 -7.01 1.47
CA THR A 94 -5.85 -6.11 0.38
C THR A 94 -7.07 -5.67 -0.44
N GLY A 95 -7.11 -4.42 -0.89
CA GLY A 95 -8.25 -3.90 -1.67
C GLY A 95 -9.52 -3.58 -0.87
N SER A 96 -9.48 -3.64 0.47
CA SER A 96 -10.61 -3.32 1.35
C SER A 96 -10.78 -1.82 1.68
N GLY A 97 -9.99 -0.93 1.07
CA GLY A 97 -10.10 0.51 1.26
C GLY A 97 -9.38 1.08 2.51
N LYS A 98 -8.32 0.40 2.99
CA LYS A 98 -7.48 0.84 4.12
C LYS A 98 -6.93 2.27 3.96
N THR A 99 -6.53 2.66 2.75
CA THR A 99 -5.95 3.99 2.49
C THR A 99 -6.93 5.12 2.81
N ALA A 100 -8.18 5.01 2.36
CA ALA A 100 -9.23 5.97 2.72
C ALA A 100 -9.58 5.91 4.22
N ALA A 101 -9.46 4.74 4.86
CA ALA A 101 -9.76 4.55 6.28
C ALA A 101 -8.90 5.43 7.20
N PHE A 102 -7.66 5.76 6.82
CA PHE A 102 -6.83 6.72 7.55
C PHE A 102 -6.79 8.12 6.93
N LEU A 103 -6.82 8.26 5.60
CA LEU A 103 -6.74 9.58 4.96
C LEU A 103 -7.96 10.44 5.27
N VAL A 104 -9.16 9.87 5.17
CA VAL A 104 -10.43 10.60 5.38
C VAL A 104 -10.49 11.24 6.78
N PRO A 105 -10.31 10.51 7.89
CA PRO A 105 -10.40 11.11 9.23
C PRO A 105 -9.23 12.05 9.54
N VAL A 106 -8.02 11.78 9.03
CA VAL A 106 -6.88 12.69 9.19
C VAL A 106 -7.15 14.02 8.50
N VAL A 107 -7.59 13.97 7.23
CA VAL A 107 -7.95 15.19 6.48
C VAL A 107 -9.11 15.92 7.14
N ALA A 108 -10.11 15.21 7.65
CA ALA A 108 -11.24 15.81 8.37
C ALA A 108 -10.78 16.60 9.60
N GLN A 109 -9.86 16.05 10.40
CA GLN A 109 -9.31 16.74 11.56
C GLN A 109 -8.43 17.92 11.16
N MET A 110 -7.58 17.78 10.14
CA MET A 110 -6.76 18.89 9.63
C MET A 110 -7.61 20.06 9.10
N MET A 111 -8.75 19.77 8.46
CA MET A 111 -9.70 20.81 8.05
C MET A 111 -10.39 21.49 9.23
N ARG A 112 -10.70 20.72 10.29
CA ARG A 112 -11.39 21.22 11.49
C ARG A 112 -10.47 22.09 12.35
N ASP A 113 -9.25 21.63 12.60
CA ASP A 113 -8.24 22.35 13.39
C ASP A 113 -7.69 23.57 12.64
N GLY A 114 -7.81 23.55 11.30
CA GLY A 114 -7.05 24.41 10.42
C GLY A 114 -5.60 23.93 10.28
N VAL A 115 -5.01 24.17 9.11
CA VAL A 115 -3.60 23.85 8.85
C VAL A 115 -2.72 25.07 9.01
N THR A 116 -1.55 24.88 9.61
CA THR A 116 -0.54 25.91 9.65
C THR A 116 0.24 25.90 8.33
N ALA A 117 0.01 26.89 7.48
CA ALA A 117 0.80 27.04 6.25
C ALA A 117 2.21 27.51 6.61
N SER A 118 3.23 26.70 6.29
CA SER A 118 4.65 27.04 6.48
C SER A 118 5.38 27.31 5.18
N SER A 119 4.66 27.61 4.09
CA SER A 119 5.25 28.18 2.88
C SER A 119 6.15 29.35 3.30
N PHE A 120 7.39 29.40 2.79
CA PHE A 120 8.46 30.36 3.14
C PHE A 120 9.38 30.02 4.33
N LYS A 121 9.17 28.92 5.07
CA LYS A 121 10.20 28.42 6.03
C LYS A 121 11.28 27.60 5.32
N GLU A 122 12.55 27.74 5.73
CA GLU A 122 13.66 26.90 5.25
C GLU A 122 13.47 25.41 5.57
N GLN A 123 12.82 25.14 6.71
CA GLN A 123 12.45 23.81 7.20
C GLN A 123 10.92 23.72 7.28
N GLN A 124 10.37 22.64 6.72
CA GLN A 124 8.93 22.38 6.68
C GLN A 124 8.57 21.35 7.75
N GLU A 125 7.42 21.52 8.39
CA GLU A 125 7.01 20.70 9.54
C GLU A 125 5.64 20.07 9.24
N PRO A 126 5.60 18.89 8.58
CA PRO A 126 4.34 18.23 8.25
C PRO A 126 3.57 17.83 9.51
N GLU A 127 2.24 17.96 9.43
CA GLU A 127 1.33 17.55 10.50
C GLU A 127 1.00 16.05 10.42
N CYS A 128 1.06 15.47 9.21
CA CYS A 128 0.89 14.04 8.97
C CYS A 128 2.08 13.48 8.19
N ILE A 129 2.69 12.41 8.70
CA ILE A 129 3.70 11.62 7.99
C ILE A 129 3.12 10.24 7.73
N ILE A 130 3.10 9.84 6.46
CA ILE A 130 2.66 8.51 6.01
C ILE A 130 3.87 7.79 5.42
N THR A 131 4.24 6.66 6.00
CA THR A 131 5.34 5.82 5.52
C THR A 131 4.83 4.53 4.92
N ALA A 132 5.52 4.09 3.87
CA ALA A 132 5.21 2.85 3.15
C ALA A 132 6.49 2.20 2.61
N PRO A 133 6.53 0.86 2.45
CA PRO A 133 7.75 0.13 2.13
C PRO A 133 8.26 0.33 0.70
N THR A 134 7.39 0.71 -0.25
CA THR A 134 7.74 0.83 -1.67
C THR A 134 7.50 2.23 -2.20
N ARG A 135 8.28 2.61 -3.22
CA ARG A 135 8.25 3.95 -3.84
C ARG A 135 6.93 4.20 -4.55
N GLU A 136 6.44 3.15 -5.18
CA GLU A 136 5.22 3.17 -5.97
C GLU A 136 3.97 3.21 -5.08
N LEU A 137 3.95 2.45 -3.96
CA LEU A 137 2.86 2.52 -2.98
C LEU A 137 2.77 3.92 -2.37
N VAL A 138 3.91 4.52 -1.98
CA VAL A 138 3.85 5.84 -1.36
C VAL A 138 3.39 6.92 -2.34
N ASN A 139 3.71 6.78 -3.63
CA ASN A 139 3.17 7.64 -4.67
C ASN A 139 1.66 7.44 -4.87
N GLN A 140 1.18 6.20 -4.78
CA GLN A 140 -0.26 5.91 -4.83
C GLN A 140 -1.02 6.51 -3.64
N ILE A 141 -0.50 6.39 -2.41
CA ILE A 141 -1.08 7.04 -1.22
C ILE A 141 -1.13 8.55 -1.41
N PHE A 142 -0.07 9.15 -1.96
CA PHE A 142 -0.03 10.57 -2.28
C PHE A 142 -1.12 10.98 -3.29
N LEU A 143 -1.34 10.19 -4.34
CA LEU A 143 -2.40 10.45 -5.32
C LEU A 143 -3.80 10.33 -4.68
N GLU A 144 -4.03 9.35 -3.80
CA GLU A 144 -5.28 9.26 -3.02
C GLU A 144 -5.46 10.45 -2.07
N ALA A 145 -4.39 10.89 -1.40
CA ALA A 145 -4.43 12.08 -0.54
C ALA A 145 -4.85 13.33 -1.34
N ARG A 146 -4.36 13.47 -2.59
CA ARG A 146 -4.76 14.57 -3.49
C ARG A 146 -6.26 14.57 -3.80
N LYS A 147 -6.90 13.39 -3.91
CA LYS A 147 -8.36 13.30 -4.11
C LYS A 147 -9.12 13.92 -2.95
N PHE A 148 -8.78 13.52 -1.72
CA PHE A 148 -9.52 13.95 -0.53
C PHE A 148 -9.28 15.42 -0.15
N VAL A 149 -8.10 15.98 -0.49
CA VAL A 149 -7.76 17.39 -0.22
C VAL A 149 -8.01 18.32 -1.42
N TYR A 150 -8.60 17.83 -2.52
CA TYR A 150 -8.88 18.62 -3.71
C TYR A 150 -9.76 19.84 -3.36
N GLY A 151 -9.39 21.02 -3.87
CA GLY A 151 -10.10 22.28 -3.57
C GLY A 151 -9.85 22.84 -2.16
N THR A 152 -8.78 22.41 -1.48
CA THR A 152 -8.43 22.84 -0.12
C THR A 152 -7.01 23.40 -0.08
N CYS A 153 -6.63 24.03 1.04
CA CYS A 153 -5.26 24.52 1.25
C CYS A 153 -4.29 23.44 1.77
N ILE A 154 -4.77 22.23 2.06
CA ILE A 154 -3.94 21.14 2.58
C ILE A 154 -3.07 20.62 1.44
N ARG A 155 -1.75 20.70 1.61
CA ARG A 155 -0.79 20.29 0.58
C ARG A 155 -0.17 18.92 0.91
N PRO A 156 -0.53 17.84 0.19
CA PRO A 156 0.21 16.60 0.24
C PRO A 156 1.51 16.72 -0.59
N VAL A 157 2.57 16.04 -0.15
CA VAL A 157 3.86 15.93 -0.84
C VAL A 157 4.31 14.47 -0.80
N VAL A 158 4.95 14.00 -1.87
CA VAL A 158 5.58 12.68 -1.91
C VAL A 158 7.10 12.78 -2.06
N ILE A 159 7.84 11.98 -1.28
CA ILE A 159 9.29 11.83 -1.42
C ILE A 159 9.69 10.35 -1.36
N TYR A 160 10.50 9.89 -2.30
CA TYR A 160 10.96 8.50 -2.32
C TYR A 160 12.32 8.36 -3.01
N GLY A 161 13.05 7.28 -2.69
CA GLY A 161 14.36 7.00 -3.28
C GLY A 161 14.34 6.85 -4.82
N GLY A 162 15.49 6.98 -5.49
CA GLY A 162 15.56 6.82 -6.95
C GLY A 162 15.09 8.05 -7.76
N THR A 163 14.71 9.13 -7.08
CA THR A 163 14.48 10.47 -7.68
C THR A 163 15.56 11.46 -7.24
N GLN A 164 15.74 12.57 -7.96
CA GLN A 164 16.67 13.62 -7.61
C GLN A 164 16.30 14.25 -6.24
N THR A 165 17.25 14.25 -5.29
CA THR A 165 17.03 14.78 -3.94
C THR A 165 16.65 16.26 -3.95
N ASP A 166 17.29 17.09 -4.80
CA ASP A 166 16.96 18.51 -4.89
C ASP A 166 15.52 18.74 -5.36
N TYR A 167 14.99 17.86 -6.22
CA TYR A 167 13.58 17.92 -6.63
C TYR A 167 12.67 17.66 -5.44
N SER A 168 12.93 16.61 -4.65
CA SER A 168 12.18 16.34 -3.41
C SER A 168 12.23 17.51 -2.43
N ILE A 169 13.41 18.13 -2.24
CA ILE A 169 13.56 19.29 -1.36
C ILE A 169 12.74 20.49 -1.88
N ARG A 170 12.77 20.76 -3.20
CA ARG A 170 11.96 21.83 -3.80
C ARG A 170 10.47 21.59 -3.58
N GLN A 171 9.99 20.36 -3.76
CA GLN A 171 8.58 20.01 -3.53
C GLN A 171 8.18 20.23 -2.07
N VAL A 172 9.01 19.78 -1.12
CA VAL A 172 8.76 19.99 0.31
C VAL A 172 8.72 21.49 0.64
N LYS A 173 9.71 22.27 0.19
CA LYS A 173 9.82 23.72 0.49
C LYS A 173 8.64 24.58 0.01
N GLN A 174 7.82 24.08 -0.92
CA GLN A 174 6.61 24.76 -1.37
C GLN A 174 5.45 24.67 -0.36
N GLY A 175 5.63 23.97 0.77
CA GLY A 175 4.59 23.68 1.73
C GLY A 175 4.32 22.18 1.80
N CYS A 176 4.19 21.64 3.00
CA CYS A 176 3.99 20.21 3.21
C CYS A 176 3.18 19.97 4.48
N ASN A 177 1.88 19.69 4.34
CA ASN A 177 1.02 19.34 5.48
C ASN A 177 0.93 17.82 5.67
N ILE A 178 0.82 17.08 4.56
CA ILE A 178 0.82 15.61 4.54
C ILE A 178 2.05 15.15 3.75
N LEU A 179 2.95 14.42 4.40
CA LEU A 179 4.16 13.89 3.77
C LEU A 179 4.05 12.38 3.59
N CYS A 180 3.94 11.94 2.35
CA CYS A 180 4.04 10.53 1.97
C CYS A 180 5.50 10.19 1.65
N ALA A 181 6.15 9.31 2.42
CA ALA A 181 7.57 9.01 2.22
C ALA A 181 7.99 7.55 2.39
N THR A 182 8.98 7.11 1.60
CA THR A 182 9.75 5.89 1.95
C THR A 182 10.76 6.21 3.06
N PRO A 183 10.99 5.33 4.06
CA PRO A 183 11.81 5.63 5.24
C PRO A 183 13.20 6.21 4.93
N GLY A 184 13.95 5.59 4.02
CA GLY A 184 15.31 6.03 3.70
C GLY A 184 15.37 7.46 3.15
N ARG A 185 14.43 7.85 2.27
CA ARG A 185 14.38 9.22 1.74
C ARG A 185 13.88 10.22 2.77
N LEU A 186 12.94 9.82 3.63
CA LEU A 186 12.47 10.64 4.75
C LEU A 186 13.63 11.01 5.67
N LEU A 187 14.38 10.02 6.14
CA LEU A 187 15.53 10.21 7.03
C LEU A 187 16.65 11.05 6.38
N ASP A 188 16.92 10.87 5.09
CA ASP A 188 17.89 11.70 4.35
C ASP A 188 17.49 13.18 4.35
N ILE A 189 16.20 13.50 4.09
CA ILE A 189 15.74 14.89 4.05
C ILE A 189 15.63 15.51 5.47
N ILE A 190 15.26 14.71 6.47
CA ILE A 190 15.32 15.12 7.89
C ILE A 190 16.77 15.45 8.28
N GLY A 191 17.73 14.57 7.96
CA GLY A 191 19.15 14.78 8.24
C GLY A 191 19.76 16.02 7.55
N ARG A 192 19.11 16.52 6.49
CA ARG A 192 19.47 17.78 5.81
C ARG A 192 18.80 19.02 6.40
N GLY A 193 18.00 18.87 7.46
CA GLY A 193 17.28 19.96 8.12
C GLY A 193 16.20 20.60 7.24
N LYS A 194 15.65 19.87 6.25
CA LYS A 194 14.59 20.38 5.37
C LYS A 194 13.19 19.97 5.81
N ILE A 195 13.10 18.92 6.63
CA ILE A 195 11.89 18.50 7.32
C ILE A 195 12.18 18.56 8.83
N GLY A 196 11.28 19.17 9.59
CA GLY A 196 11.23 19.10 11.05
C GLY A 196 10.03 18.25 11.49
N LEU A 197 10.08 17.70 12.70
CA LEU A 197 9.06 16.76 13.19
C LEU A 197 8.16 17.35 14.29
N HIS A 198 8.45 18.55 14.79
CA HIS A 198 7.78 19.14 15.96
C HIS A 198 6.25 19.17 15.87
N ASN A 199 5.70 19.38 14.68
CA ASN A 199 4.25 19.52 14.47
C ASN A 199 3.57 18.22 14.03
N VAL A 200 4.27 17.08 14.05
CA VAL A 200 3.69 15.79 13.64
C VAL A 200 2.60 15.38 14.62
N LYS A 201 1.35 15.50 14.17
CA LYS A 201 0.15 15.02 14.88
C LYS A 201 -0.18 13.59 14.52
N TYR A 202 0.10 13.16 13.28
CA TYR A 202 -0.25 11.84 12.77
C TYR A 202 0.97 11.12 12.19
N LEU A 203 1.25 9.91 12.68
CA LEU A 203 2.22 9.00 12.08
C LEU A 203 1.47 7.76 11.57
N VAL A 204 1.46 7.55 10.25
CA VAL A 204 0.80 6.43 9.61
C VAL A 204 1.84 5.47 9.03
N LEU A 205 1.72 4.19 9.35
CA LEU A 205 2.49 3.11 8.72
C LEU A 205 1.53 2.26 7.90
N ASP A 206 1.62 2.34 6.57
CA ASP A 206 0.92 1.41 5.66
C ASP A 206 1.83 0.23 5.33
N GLU A 207 1.24 -0.97 5.21
CA GLU A 207 1.97 -2.25 5.21
C GLU A 207 2.88 -2.37 6.46
N ALA A 208 2.29 -2.09 7.63
CA ALA A 208 3.00 -1.90 8.90
C ALA A 208 3.85 -3.11 9.33
N ASP A 209 3.41 -4.33 9.03
CA ASP A 209 4.19 -5.55 9.26
C ASP A 209 5.52 -5.52 8.52
N ARG A 210 5.54 -5.08 7.26
CA ARG A 210 6.78 -4.91 6.52
C ARG A 210 7.61 -3.74 7.01
N MET A 211 6.96 -2.68 7.48
CA MET A 211 7.63 -1.50 8.03
C MET A 211 8.33 -1.78 9.37
N LEU A 212 7.82 -2.73 10.14
CA LEU A 212 8.35 -3.13 11.45
C LEU A 212 9.28 -4.35 11.39
N ASP A 213 9.24 -5.13 10.31
CA ASP A 213 10.16 -6.23 10.03
C ASP A 213 11.62 -5.77 9.89
N MET A 214 12.57 -6.73 9.94
CA MET A 214 14.03 -6.54 9.99
C MET A 214 14.60 -5.63 8.90
N GLY A 215 13.87 -5.41 7.79
CA GLY A 215 14.29 -4.52 6.71
C GLY A 215 14.15 -3.03 7.01
N PHE A 216 12.99 -2.59 7.53
CA PHE A 216 12.69 -1.17 7.75
C PHE A 216 12.58 -0.78 9.23
N GLY A 217 12.46 -1.75 10.14
CA GLY A 217 12.26 -1.50 11.57
C GLY A 217 13.35 -0.63 12.19
N ALA A 218 14.62 -0.76 11.75
CA ALA A 218 15.71 0.10 12.22
C ALA A 218 15.52 1.57 11.82
N ASP A 219 15.08 1.84 10.60
CA ASP A 219 14.82 3.19 10.12
C ASP A 219 13.55 3.78 10.75
N MET A 220 12.53 2.96 10.98
CA MET A 220 11.33 3.39 11.71
C MET A 220 11.63 3.72 13.17
N ARG A 221 12.46 2.93 13.86
CA ARG A 221 12.95 3.26 15.21
C ARG A 221 13.74 4.56 15.22
N LYS A 222 14.65 4.77 14.26
CA LYS A 222 15.37 6.05 14.13
C LYS A 222 14.42 7.24 13.95
N LEU A 223 13.35 7.08 13.15
CA LEU A 223 12.36 8.13 12.94
C LEU A 223 11.63 8.50 14.24
N VAL A 224 11.12 7.50 14.97
CA VAL A 224 10.34 7.78 16.19
C VAL A 224 11.20 8.18 17.39
N SER A 225 12.48 7.81 17.39
CA SER A 225 13.46 8.25 18.38
C SER A 225 14.15 9.57 18.00
N PHE A 226 13.78 10.19 16.88
CA PHE A 226 14.36 11.46 16.46
C PHE A 226 13.98 12.56 17.48
N PRO A 227 14.91 13.45 17.90
CA PRO A 227 14.68 14.38 19.00
C PRO A 227 13.43 15.27 18.85
N ASP A 228 13.16 15.72 17.62
CA ASP A 228 12.04 16.62 17.32
C ASP A 228 10.70 15.89 17.18
N MET A 229 10.69 14.56 17.18
CA MET A 229 9.46 13.77 17.05
C MET A 229 8.65 13.85 18.36
N PRO A 230 7.38 14.30 18.32
CA PRO A 230 6.53 14.30 19.50
C PRO A 230 6.43 12.90 20.09
N GLN A 231 6.46 12.77 21.43
CA GLN A 231 6.29 11.49 22.11
C GLN A 231 4.94 10.83 21.75
N LYS A 232 4.83 9.52 21.91
CA LYS A 232 3.65 8.75 21.48
C LYS A 232 2.34 9.25 22.09
N ASP A 233 2.36 9.80 23.30
CA ASP A 233 1.19 10.35 23.97
C ASP A 233 0.73 11.70 23.41
N LYS A 234 1.57 12.39 22.63
CA LYS A 234 1.31 13.72 22.04
C LYS A 234 1.04 13.69 20.53
N ARG A 235 1.02 12.51 19.93
CA ARG A 235 0.65 12.27 18.53
C ARG A 235 -0.33 11.11 18.46
N GLN A 236 -0.86 10.84 17.28
CA GLN A 236 -1.65 9.66 17.00
C GLN A 236 -0.86 8.76 16.04
N THR A 237 -0.70 7.49 16.41
CA THR A 237 0.00 6.51 15.58
C THR A 237 -1.01 5.51 15.01
N LEU A 238 -0.99 5.35 13.69
CA LEU A 238 -1.93 4.53 12.93
C LEU A 238 -1.17 3.48 12.13
N MET A 239 -1.53 2.21 12.27
CA MET A 239 -0.87 1.09 11.58
C MET A 239 -1.88 0.27 10.80
N PHE A 240 -1.63 0.09 9.51
CA PHE A 240 -2.50 -0.66 8.61
C PHE A 240 -1.71 -1.78 7.92
N SER A 241 -2.27 -2.99 7.90
CA SER A 241 -1.75 -4.10 7.09
C SER A 241 -2.84 -5.13 6.79
N ALA A 242 -2.56 -6.07 5.89
CA ALA A 242 -3.38 -7.27 5.72
C ALA A 242 -2.94 -8.44 6.62
N THR A 243 -1.71 -8.38 7.15
CA THR A 243 -1.11 -9.42 8.00
C THR A 243 -0.46 -8.76 9.20
N PHE A 244 -0.66 -9.34 10.39
CA PHE A 244 -0.04 -8.90 11.65
C PHE A 244 0.38 -10.12 12.47
N PRO A 245 1.54 -10.73 12.17
CA PRO A 245 2.08 -11.79 13.00
C PRO A 245 2.40 -11.27 14.41
N GLU A 246 2.38 -12.15 15.42
CA GLU A 246 2.54 -11.78 16.83
C GLU A 246 3.81 -10.96 17.11
N GLU A 247 4.92 -11.27 16.43
CA GLU A 247 6.17 -10.53 16.58
C GLU A 247 6.02 -9.07 16.14
N VAL A 248 5.32 -8.83 15.02
CA VAL A 248 5.03 -7.47 14.53
C VAL A 248 4.09 -6.75 15.50
N GLN A 249 3.08 -7.42 16.04
CA GLN A 249 2.17 -6.82 17.02
C GLN A 249 2.93 -6.38 18.29
N ARG A 250 3.87 -7.20 18.76
CA ARG A 250 4.75 -6.87 19.88
C ARG A 250 5.61 -5.64 19.58
N LEU A 251 6.21 -5.58 18.40
CA LEU A 251 7.01 -4.44 17.95
C LEU A 251 6.17 -3.17 17.81
N ALA A 252 4.94 -3.28 17.33
CA ALA A 252 4.02 -2.15 17.18
C ALA A 252 3.70 -1.47 18.54
N GLY A 253 3.69 -2.23 19.64
CA GLY A 253 3.53 -1.70 21.00
C GLY A 253 4.60 -0.70 21.43
N GLU A 254 5.79 -0.69 20.79
CA GLU A 254 6.82 0.33 21.01
C GLU A 254 6.41 1.71 20.47
N PHE A 255 5.55 1.73 19.44
CA PHE A 255 5.16 2.92 18.69
C PHE A 255 3.81 3.48 19.13
N LEU A 256 2.90 2.60 19.55
CA LEU A 256 1.51 2.89 19.91
C LEU A 256 1.38 3.27 21.40
N LYS A 257 0.36 4.07 21.71
CA LYS A 257 -0.10 4.31 23.09
C LYS A 257 -0.58 3.01 23.74
N THR A 258 -0.62 2.97 25.06
CA THR A 258 -1.07 1.76 25.80
C THR A 258 -2.55 1.45 25.62
N ASP A 259 -3.35 2.46 25.27
CA ASP A 259 -4.80 2.36 25.06
C ASP A 259 -5.18 2.27 23.57
N PHE A 260 -4.27 1.83 22.68
CA PHE A 260 -4.62 1.69 21.26
C PHE A 260 -5.76 0.69 21.06
N LEU A 261 -6.52 0.87 19.97
CA LEU A 261 -7.54 -0.09 19.54
C LEU A 261 -6.98 -0.99 18.44
N PHE A 262 -7.35 -2.26 18.46
CA PHE A 262 -7.01 -3.23 17.43
C PHE A 262 -8.27 -3.68 16.71
N VAL A 263 -8.36 -3.36 15.42
CA VAL A 263 -9.49 -3.74 14.54
C VAL A 263 -9.03 -4.84 13.60
N VAL A 264 -9.76 -5.95 13.57
CA VAL A 264 -9.55 -7.06 12.66
C VAL A 264 -10.82 -7.27 11.83
N VAL A 265 -10.71 -7.20 10.51
CA VAL A 265 -11.79 -7.48 9.57
C VAL A 265 -11.54 -8.85 8.92
N GLY A 266 -12.44 -9.80 9.16
CA GLY A 266 -12.29 -11.19 8.74
C GLY A 266 -11.25 -11.93 9.58
N HIS A 267 -10.56 -12.90 8.98
CA HIS A 267 -9.48 -13.63 9.65
C HIS A 267 -8.13 -12.93 9.44
N VAL A 268 -7.34 -12.79 10.51
CA VAL A 268 -5.99 -12.20 10.43
C VAL A 268 -5.15 -12.99 9.43
N GLY A 269 -4.68 -12.32 8.37
CA GLY A 269 -3.83 -12.94 7.35
C GLY A 269 -4.53 -13.92 6.41
N GLY A 270 -5.87 -13.97 6.40
CA GLY A 270 -6.62 -14.77 5.43
C GLY A 270 -6.45 -14.26 3.99
N ALA A 271 -6.57 -15.18 3.02
CA ALA A 271 -6.63 -14.82 1.60
C ALA A 271 -7.98 -14.16 1.25
N CYS A 272 -7.97 -13.33 0.21
CA CYS A 272 -9.21 -12.75 -0.31
C CYS A 272 -10.05 -13.86 -0.98
N SER A 273 -11.30 -14.06 -0.52
CA SER A 273 -12.22 -15.07 -1.06
C SER A 273 -12.65 -14.80 -2.51
N ASP A 274 -12.46 -13.57 -3.01
CA ASP A 274 -12.68 -13.22 -4.42
C ASP A 274 -11.59 -13.76 -5.36
N VAL A 275 -10.52 -14.36 -4.82
CA VAL A 275 -9.41 -14.92 -5.59
C VAL A 275 -9.55 -16.44 -5.69
N GLN A 276 -9.79 -16.95 -6.89
CA GLN A 276 -9.72 -18.38 -7.17
C GLN A 276 -8.25 -18.84 -7.17
N GLN A 277 -7.89 -19.72 -6.25
CA GLN A 277 -6.51 -20.19 -6.06
C GLN A 277 -6.32 -21.61 -6.61
N ASN A 278 -5.31 -21.80 -7.45
CA ASN A 278 -4.92 -23.11 -8.00
C ASN A 278 -3.44 -23.38 -7.73
N ILE A 279 -3.11 -24.50 -7.10
CA ILE A 279 -1.72 -24.93 -6.88
C ILE A 279 -1.40 -26.08 -7.84
N LEU A 280 -0.36 -25.90 -8.66
CA LEU A 280 0.11 -26.87 -9.63
C LEU A 280 1.45 -27.41 -9.17
N GLN A 281 1.57 -28.74 -9.04
CA GLN A 281 2.87 -29.37 -8.80
C GLN A 281 3.69 -29.33 -10.09
N VAL A 282 4.79 -28.57 -10.08
CA VAL A 282 5.66 -28.36 -11.25
C VAL A 282 7.10 -28.35 -10.77
N SER A 283 7.93 -29.27 -11.29
CA SER A 283 9.35 -29.27 -10.96
C SER A 283 10.04 -28.05 -11.58
N GLN A 284 11.11 -27.57 -10.93
CA GLN A 284 11.87 -26.38 -11.32
C GLN A 284 12.16 -26.28 -12.84
N TYR A 285 12.48 -27.39 -13.49
CA TYR A 285 12.85 -27.42 -14.91
C TYR A 285 11.67 -27.17 -15.85
N PHE A 286 10.45 -27.58 -15.47
CA PHE A 286 9.23 -27.46 -16.29
C PHE A 286 8.43 -26.18 -16.03
N LYS A 287 8.81 -25.36 -15.03
CA LYS A 287 8.09 -24.13 -14.69
C LYS A 287 7.97 -23.15 -15.87
N ARG A 288 9.00 -23.07 -16.72
CA ARG A 288 8.99 -22.18 -17.91
C ARG A 288 7.98 -22.60 -18.95
N ASP A 289 7.98 -23.89 -19.32
CA ASP A 289 7.04 -24.43 -20.31
C ASP A 289 5.61 -24.30 -19.79
N LYS A 290 5.41 -24.57 -18.48
CA LYS A 290 4.09 -24.42 -17.86
C LYS A 290 3.62 -22.96 -17.81
N LEU A 291 4.53 -22.01 -17.61
CA LEU A 291 4.22 -20.58 -17.67
C LEU A 291 3.71 -20.18 -19.06
N ILE A 292 4.37 -20.62 -20.12
CA ILE A 292 3.96 -20.36 -21.51
C ILE A 292 2.58 -20.95 -21.78
N GLU A 293 2.36 -22.21 -21.42
CA GLU A 293 1.07 -22.90 -21.60
C GLU A 293 -0.07 -22.10 -20.97
N ILE A 294 0.13 -21.65 -19.74
CA ILE A 294 -0.87 -20.86 -19.00
C ILE A 294 -1.08 -19.50 -19.66
N LEU A 295 -0.01 -18.77 -20.00
CA LEU A 295 -0.11 -17.45 -20.61
C LEU A 295 -0.80 -17.50 -21.99
N HIS A 296 -0.56 -18.52 -22.80
CA HIS A 296 -1.29 -18.71 -24.05
C HIS A 296 -2.78 -18.99 -23.82
N SER A 297 -3.13 -19.76 -22.79
CA SER A 297 -4.55 -20.01 -22.46
C SER A 297 -5.27 -18.75 -21.95
N ILE A 298 -4.55 -17.87 -21.26
CA ILE A 298 -5.07 -16.61 -20.72
C ILE A 298 -5.19 -15.55 -21.83
N GLY A 299 -4.28 -15.56 -22.81
CA GLY A 299 -4.25 -14.57 -23.89
C GLY A 299 -3.72 -13.22 -23.41
N ASN A 300 -4.49 -12.15 -23.64
CA ASN A 300 -4.07 -10.77 -23.38
C ASN A 300 -4.54 -10.22 -22.02
N GLU A 301 -5.07 -11.07 -21.14
CA GLU A 301 -5.43 -10.62 -19.80
C GLU A 301 -4.20 -10.24 -18.98
N ARG A 302 -4.33 -9.17 -18.19
CA ARG A 302 -3.23 -8.63 -17.39
C ARG A 302 -2.80 -9.64 -16.33
N THR A 303 -1.58 -10.13 -16.46
CA THR A 303 -1.00 -11.19 -15.66
C THR A 303 0.24 -10.72 -14.92
N LEU A 304 0.23 -10.82 -13.59
CA LEU A 304 1.37 -10.51 -12.73
C LEU A 304 2.10 -11.80 -12.36
N VAL A 305 3.36 -11.95 -12.77
CA VAL A 305 4.19 -13.13 -12.53
C VAL A 305 5.21 -12.83 -11.43
N PHE A 306 5.15 -13.54 -10.32
CA PHE A 306 6.09 -13.40 -9.20
C PHE A 306 7.23 -14.39 -9.27
N VAL A 307 8.45 -13.89 -9.08
CA VAL A 307 9.70 -14.65 -9.00
C VAL A 307 10.51 -14.29 -7.75
N ASP A 308 11.41 -15.18 -7.33
CA ASP A 308 12.22 -15.03 -6.12
C ASP A 308 13.29 -13.92 -6.20
N THR A 309 13.93 -13.77 -7.37
CA THR A 309 15.17 -13.01 -7.53
C THR A 309 15.08 -12.01 -8.67
N LYS A 310 15.81 -10.91 -8.51
CA LYS A 310 15.89 -9.82 -9.47
C LYS A 310 16.41 -10.29 -10.84
N LYS A 311 17.47 -11.11 -10.83
CA LYS A 311 18.04 -11.71 -12.05
C LYS A 311 17.02 -12.60 -12.77
N LYS A 312 16.24 -13.39 -12.03
CA LYS A 312 15.20 -14.23 -12.62
C LYS A 312 14.06 -13.39 -13.20
N ALA A 313 13.73 -12.24 -12.60
CA ALA A 313 12.71 -11.35 -13.15
C ALA A 313 13.06 -10.86 -14.56
N ASP A 314 14.30 -10.40 -14.75
CA ASP A 314 14.79 -10.00 -16.08
C ASP A 314 14.89 -11.18 -17.04
N PHE A 315 15.38 -12.32 -16.55
CA PHE A 315 15.50 -13.53 -17.37
C PHE A 315 14.13 -14.00 -17.89
N ILE A 316 13.13 -14.09 -17.03
CA ILE A 316 11.78 -14.54 -17.41
C ILE A 316 11.10 -13.50 -18.31
N ALA A 317 11.23 -12.20 -18.04
CA ALA A 317 10.67 -11.17 -18.92
C ALA A 317 11.30 -11.23 -20.33
N CYS A 318 12.63 -11.39 -20.41
CA CYS A 318 13.33 -11.54 -21.70
C CYS A 318 12.90 -12.82 -22.43
N PHE A 319 12.83 -13.93 -21.71
CA PHE A 319 12.36 -15.22 -22.24
C PHE A 319 10.95 -15.11 -22.82
N LEU A 320 10.00 -14.50 -22.10
CA LEU A 320 8.64 -14.30 -22.60
C LEU A 320 8.61 -13.45 -23.88
N CYS A 321 9.43 -12.39 -23.95
CA CYS A 321 9.55 -11.58 -25.16
C CYS A 321 10.12 -12.38 -26.35
N GLN A 322 11.06 -13.31 -26.12
CA GLN A 322 11.58 -14.21 -27.17
C GLN A 322 10.51 -15.16 -27.70
N GLU A 323 9.57 -15.56 -26.85
CA GLU A 323 8.41 -16.38 -27.19
C GLU A 323 7.23 -15.55 -27.73
N ASN A 324 7.47 -14.29 -28.11
CA ASN A 324 6.47 -13.35 -28.65
C ASN A 324 5.31 -13.02 -27.67
N ILE A 325 5.53 -13.15 -26.36
CA ILE A 325 4.60 -12.72 -25.32
C ILE A 325 5.07 -11.35 -24.80
N PRO A 326 4.33 -10.25 -25.02
CA PRO A 326 4.78 -8.92 -24.60
C PRO A 326 4.83 -8.81 -23.07
N ALA A 327 6.04 -8.74 -22.53
CA ALA A 327 6.29 -8.72 -21.09
C ALA A 327 7.23 -7.57 -20.70
N THR A 328 7.17 -7.18 -19.42
CA THR A 328 8.13 -6.26 -18.80
C THR A 328 8.45 -6.72 -17.38
N SER A 329 9.52 -6.21 -16.78
CA SER A 329 9.97 -6.59 -15.43
C SER A 329 9.95 -5.41 -14.44
N ILE A 330 9.73 -5.69 -13.16
CA ILE A 330 9.90 -4.70 -12.08
C ILE A 330 10.59 -5.33 -10.86
N HIS A 331 11.73 -4.76 -10.47
CA HIS A 331 12.47 -5.15 -9.27
C HIS A 331 13.40 -4.01 -8.82
N GLY A 332 14.04 -4.19 -7.66
CA GLY A 332 14.82 -3.13 -7.01
C GLY A 332 16.14 -2.74 -7.69
N ASP A 333 16.61 -3.49 -8.70
CA ASP A 333 17.83 -3.14 -9.45
C ASP A 333 17.54 -2.33 -10.72
N ARG A 334 16.27 -2.24 -11.14
CA ARG A 334 15.87 -1.36 -12.24
C ARG A 334 15.88 0.09 -11.80
N GLU A 335 16.20 0.99 -12.74
CA GLU A 335 16.13 2.42 -12.47
C GLU A 335 14.68 2.85 -12.20
N GLN A 336 14.49 3.90 -11.40
CA GLN A 336 13.13 4.33 -11.04
C GLN A 336 12.29 4.67 -12.26
N ARG A 337 12.89 5.33 -13.26
CA ARG A 337 12.23 5.65 -14.54
C ARG A 337 11.72 4.39 -15.24
N GLU A 338 12.52 3.32 -15.26
CA GLU A 338 12.15 2.06 -15.91
C GLU A 338 11.02 1.36 -15.18
N ARG A 339 11.01 1.42 -13.84
CA ARG A 339 9.94 0.84 -13.01
C ARG A 339 8.61 1.54 -13.26
N GLU A 340 8.61 2.87 -13.35
CA GLU A 340 7.41 3.65 -13.67
C GLU A 340 6.93 3.40 -15.10
N ILE A 341 7.84 3.27 -16.07
CA ILE A 341 7.52 2.85 -17.44
C ILE A 341 6.91 1.44 -17.47
N ALA A 342 7.48 0.48 -16.74
CA ALA A 342 6.99 -0.90 -16.69
C ALA A 342 5.55 -0.96 -16.15
N LEU A 343 5.24 -0.22 -15.08
CA LEU A 343 3.88 -0.15 -14.54
C LEU A 343 2.91 0.53 -15.50
N ARG A 344 3.33 1.60 -16.18
CA ARG A 344 2.50 2.28 -17.18
C ARG A 344 2.22 1.37 -18.39
N ASP A 345 3.24 0.71 -18.91
CA ASP A 345 3.14 -0.19 -20.06
C ASP A 345 2.27 -1.42 -19.70
N PHE A 346 2.31 -1.89 -18.45
CA PHE A 346 1.38 -2.91 -17.95
C PHE A 346 -0.07 -2.41 -17.82
N ARG A 347 -0.28 -1.25 -17.19
CA ARG A 347 -1.61 -0.65 -17.00
C ARG A 347 -2.31 -0.37 -18.33
N SER A 348 -1.57 0.16 -19.31
CA SER A 348 -2.07 0.44 -20.66
C SER A 348 -2.35 -0.82 -21.49
N GLY A 349 -1.94 -2.00 -21.04
CA GLY A 349 -2.07 -3.26 -21.78
C GLY A 349 -1.04 -3.46 -22.88
N LYS A 350 -0.09 -2.52 -23.06
CA LYS A 350 1.02 -2.66 -24.02
C LYS A 350 1.90 -3.87 -23.71
N CYS A 351 2.13 -4.13 -22.42
CA CYS A 351 2.79 -5.33 -21.91
C CYS A 351 1.83 -6.02 -20.93
N PRO A 352 0.95 -6.94 -21.36
CA PRO A 352 -0.03 -7.57 -20.48
C PRO A 352 0.61 -8.48 -19.43
N VAL A 353 1.90 -8.81 -19.53
CA VAL A 353 2.62 -9.58 -18.51
C VAL A 353 3.64 -8.72 -17.78
N LEU A 354 3.53 -8.63 -16.46
CA LEU A 354 4.51 -7.97 -15.59
C LEU A 354 5.19 -9.02 -14.72
N VAL A 355 6.51 -9.16 -14.85
CA VAL A 355 7.32 -10.05 -14.02
C VAL A 355 7.90 -9.25 -12.86
N ALA A 356 7.63 -9.66 -11.61
CA ALA A 356 7.97 -8.89 -10.43
C ALA A 356 8.63 -9.74 -9.34
N THR A 357 9.50 -9.10 -8.55
CA THR A 357 9.85 -9.61 -7.22
C THR A 357 8.86 -9.08 -6.18
N SER A 358 8.66 -9.81 -5.10
CA SER A 358 7.68 -9.47 -4.06
C SER A 358 7.87 -8.09 -3.45
N VAL A 359 9.13 -7.72 -3.21
CA VAL A 359 9.49 -6.42 -2.65
C VAL A 359 9.01 -5.28 -3.54
N ALA A 360 9.06 -5.47 -4.87
CA ALA A 360 8.69 -4.42 -5.81
C ALA A 360 7.18 -4.30 -6.03
N ALA A 361 6.41 -5.35 -5.76
CA ALA A 361 4.98 -5.39 -6.04
C ALA A 361 4.07 -5.32 -4.80
N ARG A 362 4.63 -5.29 -3.59
CA ARG A 362 3.86 -5.15 -2.35
C ARG A 362 3.17 -3.78 -2.25
N GLY A 363 1.93 -3.79 -1.76
CA GLY A 363 1.08 -2.61 -1.65
C GLY A 363 0.60 -1.98 -2.96
N LEU A 364 1.25 -2.27 -4.10
CA LEU A 364 0.83 -1.76 -5.40
C LEU A 364 -0.64 -2.02 -5.67
N ASP A 365 -1.35 -0.95 -5.99
CA ASP A 365 -2.62 -0.97 -6.67
C ASP A 365 -2.35 -0.89 -8.17
N ILE A 366 -2.31 -2.09 -8.74
CA ILE A 366 -2.21 -2.28 -10.17
C ILE A 366 -3.61 -2.58 -10.64
N GLU A 367 -4.19 -1.63 -11.36
CA GLU A 367 -5.56 -1.76 -11.82
C GLU A 367 -5.72 -3.00 -12.68
N SER A 368 -6.83 -3.71 -12.46
CA SER A 368 -7.31 -4.75 -13.37
C SER A 368 -6.31 -5.89 -13.62
N VAL A 369 -5.51 -6.28 -12.62
CA VAL A 369 -4.78 -7.56 -12.64
C VAL A 369 -5.83 -8.68 -12.58
N GLN A 370 -5.93 -9.46 -13.63
CA GLN A 370 -6.91 -10.56 -13.74
C GLN A 370 -6.29 -11.87 -13.25
N HIS A 371 -4.99 -12.02 -13.48
CA HIS A 371 -4.23 -13.22 -13.14
C HIS A 371 -2.98 -12.90 -12.33
N VAL A 372 -2.74 -13.67 -11.28
CA VAL A 372 -1.48 -13.71 -10.54
C VAL A 372 -0.87 -15.09 -10.72
N ILE A 373 0.41 -15.16 -11.10
CA ILE A 373 1.16 -16.41 -11.21
C ILE A 373 2.35 -16.34 -10.26
N ASN A 374 2.37 -17.20 -9.25
CA ASN A 374 3.57 -17.45 -8.44
C ASN A 374 4.43 -18.47 -9.17
N PHE A 375 5.35 -17.99 -10.01
CA PHE A 375 6.33 -18.84 -10.70
C PHE A 375 7.26 -19.51 -9.67
N ASP A 376 7.72 -18.73 -8.70
CA ASP A 376 8.31 -19.23 -7.47
C ASP A 376 7.37 -18.90 -6.32
N LEU A 377 7.01 -19.86 -5.47
CA LEU A 377 6.33 -19.57 -4.22
C LEU A 377 7.24 -18.74 -3.29
N PRO A 378 6.67 -17.87 -2.45
CA PRO A 378 7.45 -17.11 -1.47
C PRO A 378 8.02 -18.00 -0.37
N SER A 379 8.81 -17.44 0.55
CA SER A 379 9.29 -18.15 1.74
C SER A 379 8.31 -18.15 2.92
N THR A 380 7.28 -17.29 2.89
CA THR A 380 6.29 -17.18 3.96
C THR A 380 4.86 -17.11 3.40
N ILE A 381 3.90 -17.57 4.21
CA ILE A 381 2.49 -17.62 3.81
C ILE A 381 1.86 -16.22 3.74
N GLU A 382 2.30 -15.30 4.59
CA GLU A 382 1.86 -13.90 4.57
C GLU A 382 2.21 -13.27 3.23
N GLU A 383 3.43 -13.50 2.74
CA GLU A 383 3.84 -12.99 1.43
C GLU A 383 3.01 -13.61 0.30
N TYR A 384 2.65 -14.89 0.39
CA TYR A 384 1.76 -15.55 -0.58
C TYR A 384 0.40 -14.86 -0.65
N VAL A 385 -0.23 -14.62 0.51
CA VAL A 385 -1.50 -13.90 0.64
C VAL A 385 -1.41 -12.50 0.02
N HIS A 386 -0.32 -11.77 0.27
CA HIS A 386 -0.09 -10.46 -0.31
C HIS A 386 0.06 -10.46 -1.84
N ARG A 387 0.72 -11.50 -2.38
CA ARG A 387 0.94 -11.67 -3.82
C ARG A 387 -0.38 -11.97 -4.54
N ILE A 388 -1.17 -12.91 -4.03
CA ILE A 388 -2.46 -13.26 -4.66
C ILE A 388 -3.48 -12.13 -4.51
N GLY A 389 -3.41 -11.35 -3.43
CA GLY A 389 -4.20 -10.13 -3.22
C GLY A 389 -3.86 -8.96 -4.16
N ARG A 390 -3.01 -9.16 -5.17
CA ARG A 390 -2.84 -8.22 -6.30
C ARG A 390 -3.98 -8.33 -7.32
N THR A 391 -4.70 -9.45 -7.35
CA THR A 391 -5.97 -9.60 -8.07
C THR A 391 -7.13 -9.69 -7.05
N GLY A 392 -8.36 -9.77 -7.51
CA GLY A 392 -9.52 -9.97 -6.62
C GLY A 392 -9.88 -8.75 -5.75
N ARG A 393 -9.81 -7.52 -6.29
CA ARG A 393 -9.93 -6.27 -5.52
C ARG A 393 -11.25 -5.56 -5.72
N CYS A 394 -11.71 -4.85 -4.68
CA CYS A 394 -12.94 -4.07 -4.70
C CYS A 394 -14.16 -4.89 -5.14
N GLY A 395 -14.23 -6.17 -4.76
CA GLY A 395 -15.29 -7.11 -5.14
C GLY A 395 -15.21 -7.66 -6.56
N ASN A 396 -14.14 -7.38 -7.31
CA ASN A 396 -13.88 -8.06 -8.58
C ASN A 396 -13.28 -9.43 -8.31
N THR A 397 -13.59 -10.43 -9.13
CA THR A 397 -12.98 -11.77 -9.01
C THR A 397 -11.59 -11.79 -9.65
N GLY A 398 -10.69 -12.57 -9.06
CA GLY A 398 -9.33 -12.77 -9.56
C GLY A 398 -8.94 -14.24 -9.64
N LYS A 399 -7.88 -14.56 -10.37
CA LYS A 399 -7.31 -15.92 -10.43
C LYS A 399 -5.85 -15.90 -10.02
N ALA A 400 -5.47 -16.83 -9.15
CA ALA A 400 -4.09 -17.04 -8.73
C ALA A 400 -3.64 -18.47 -9.02
N VAL A 401 -2.49 -18.63 -9.66
CA VAL A 401 -1.86 -19.93 -9.91
C VAL A 401 -0.50 -19.96 -9.22
N GLY A 402 -0.23 -20.99 -8.42
CA GLY A 402 1.09 -21.20 -7.79
C GLY A 402 1.77 -22.46 -8.31
N PHE A 403 3.05 -22.35 -8.67
CA PHE A 403 3.87 -23.51 -9.02
C PHE A 403 4.58 -24.02 -7.77
N PHE A 404 4.19 -25.22 -7.34
CA PHE A 404 4.71 -25.90 -6.16
C PHE A 404 5.74 -26.95 -6.56
N ASP A 405 6.97 -26.81 -6.07
CA ASP A 405 8.01 -27.83 -6.12
C ASP A 405 8.26 -28.39 -4.72
N ASN A 406 8.04 -29.69 -4.52
CA ASN A 406 8.15 -30.34 -3.21
C ASN A 406 9.56 -30.17 -2.59
N ASN A 407 10.60 -30.02 -3.40
CA ASN A 407 11.97 -29.88 -2.91
C ASN A 407 12.26 -28.49 -2.31
N SER A 408 11.69 -27.43 -2.88
CA SER A 408 11.90 -26.05 -2.41
C SER A 408 10.79 -25.56 -1.49
N ASP A 409 9.55 -25.97 -1.74
CA ASP A 409 8.35 -25.33 -1.20
C ASP A 409 7.67 -26.17 -0.11
N GLY A 410 8.26 -27.31 0.27
CA GLY A 410 7.69 -28.22 1.27
C GLY A 410 7.35 -27.56 2.61
N HIS A 411 8.11 -26.53 3.02
CA HIS A 411 7.86 -25.74 4.22
C HIS A 411 6.54 -24.95 4.19
N LEU A 412 6.02 -24.62 3.00
CA LEU A 412 4.74 -23.91 2.82
C LEU A 412 3.53 -24.83 2.69
N ALA A 413 3.71 -26.15 2.54
CA ALA A 413 2.60 -27.06 2.25
C ALA A 413 1.48 -27.00 3.30
N GLN A 414 1.83 -27.08 4.59
CA GLN A 414 0.86 -27.02 5.69
C GLN A 414 0.18 -25.64 5.80
N PRO A 415 0.92 -24.50 5.80
CA PRO A 415 0.30 -23.18 5.75
C PRO A 415 -0.61 -22.96 4.54
N LEU A 416 -0.23 -23.44 3.35
CA LEU A 416 -1.04 -23.32 2.13
C LEU A 416 -2.36 -24.08 2.24
N ILE A 417 -2.35 -25.30 2.80
CA ILE A 417 -3.59 -26.07 3.01
C ILE A 417 -4.57 -25.27 3.87
N LYS A 418 -4.08 -24.65 4.95
CA LYS A 418 -4.91 -23.81 5.82
C LYS A 418 -5.52 -22.63 5.07
N VAL A 419 -4.70 -21.89 4.31
CA VAL A 419 -5.18 -20.73 3.53
C VAL A 419 -6.14 -21.11 2.40
N LEU A 420 -6.08 -22.35 1.91
CA LEU A 420 -7.00 -22.86 0.88
C LEU A 420 -8.29 -23.45 1.46
N SER A 421 -8.28 -23.88 2.72
CA SER A 421 -9.46 -24.43 3.41
C SER A 421 -10.34 -23.37 4.05
N ASP A 422 -9.71 -22.27 4.49
CA ASP A 422 -10.36 -21.07 5.00
C ASP A 422 -10.97 -20.26 3.84
#